data_AF-A0A966CX45-F1
#
_entry.id   AF-A0A966CX45-F1
#
_cell.length_a   1.000
_cell.length_b   1.000
_cell.length_c   1.000
_cell.angle_alpha   90.00
_cell.angle_beta   90.00
_cell.angle_gamma   90.00
#
_symmetry.space_group_name_H-M   'P 1'
#
loop_
_entity.id
_entity.type
_entity.pdbx_description
1 polymer ?
#
loop_
_entity_poly.entity_id
_entity_poly.type
_entity_poly.pdbx_seq_one_letter_code
_entity_poly.pdbx_strand_id
1 'polypeptide(L)'
;MDLTKVSMGEALQIALTQSGRSIDAVAEEMGWSPGQGYRFFNVNDAYWPPAHSIPRLCSVLGNTIILDWLNRNTAELCSLKGKPLSVSGCLRQISTLLERMGETSGVVGRIVEDDKITPAEARELTRKLTRMAADLFDFISSSERTGKIG
;
A
#
# COMPACT_ATOMS: atom_id res chain seq x y z
N MET A 1 -6.31 -7.22 16.34
CA MET A 1 -5.18 -6.64 17.10
C MET A 1 -4.91 -5.26 16.57
N ASP A 2 -4.70 -4.27 17.43
CA ASP A 2 -4.43 -2.88 17.02
C ASP A 2 -2.92 -2.65 16.90
N LEU A 3 -2.40 -2.65 15.67
CA LEU A 3 -0.97 -2.48 15.37
C LEU A 3 -0.46 -1.05 15.61
N THR A 4 -1.34 -0.06 15.84
CA THR A 4 -0.94 1.33 16.11
C THR A 4 -0.45 1.53 17.55
N LYS A 5 -0.71 0.55 18.43
CA LYS A 5 -0.37 0.61 19.87
C LYS A 5 0.81 -0.28 20.25
N VAL A 6 1.45 -0.91 19.27
CA VAL A 6 2.59 -1.78 19.49
C VAL A 6 3.84 -1.18 18.85
N SER A 7 4.98 -1.42 19.47
CA SER A 7 6.30 -1.11 18.94
C SER A 7 6.65 -2.00 17.73
N MET A 8 7.67 -1.61 16.98
CA MET A 8 8.21 -2.44 15.89
C MET A 8 8.69 -3.82 16.39
N GLY A 9 9.29 -3.87 17.58
CA GLY A 9 9.75 -5.13 18.20
C GLY A 9 8.59 -6.07 18.50
N GLU A 10 7.51 -5.55 19.07
CA GLU A 10 6.27 -6.31 19.29
C GLU A 10 5.67 -6.77 17.97
N ALA A 11 5.65 -5.92 16.93
CA ALA A 11 5.14 -6.31 15.60
C ALA A 11 5.96 -7.45 14.98
N LEU A 12 7.30 -7.42 15.10
CA LEU A 12 8.19 -8.52 14.68
C LEU A 12 7.89 -9.80 15.46
N GLN A 13 7.71 -9.71 16.78
CA GLN A 13 7.40 -10.86 17.62
C GLN A 13 6.02 -11.47 17.30
N ILE A 14 5.03 -10.63 16.99
CA ILE A 14 3.70 -11.08 16.57
C ILE A 14 3.79 -11.77 15.20
N ALA A 15 4.53 -11.21 14.25
CA ALA A 15 4.77 -11.82 12.94
C ALA A 15 5.44 -13.19 13.06
N LEU A 16 6.42 -13.34 13.94
CA LEU A 16 7.06 -14.61 14.25
C LEU A 16 6.07 -15.59 14.88
N THR A 17 5.35 -15.18 15.91
CA THR A 17 4.39 -16.03 16.63
C THR A 17 3.30 -16.55 15.68
N GLN A 18 2.78 -15.69 14.80
CA GLN A 18 1.76 -16.06 13.82
C GLN A 18 2.30 -16.98 12.72
N SER A 19 3.60 -16.91 12.40
CA SER A 19 4.23 -17.83 11.44
C SER A 19 4.37 -19.27 11.97
N GLY A 20 4.39 -19.45 13.30
CA GLY A 20 4.67 -20.73 13.93
C GLY A 20 6.12 -21.22 13.77
N ARG A 21 7.03 -20.38 13.27
CA ARG A 21 8.44 -20.72 13.03
C ARG A 21 9.32 -20.35 14.22
N SER A 22 10.44 -21.07 14.38
CA SER A 22 11.48 -20.69 15.34
C SER A 22 12.35 -19.55 14.79
N ILE A 23 12.98 -18.79 15.69
CA ILE A 23 13.93 -17.74 15.31
C ILE A 23 15.08 -18.31 14.48
N ASP A 24 15.61 -19.48 14.87
CA ASP A 24 16.72 -20.11 14.17
C ASP A 24 16.36 -20.48 12.73
N ALA A 25 15.16 -21.03 12.50
CA ALA A 25 14.71 -21.38 11.15
C ALA A 25 14.50 -20.14 10.27
N VAL A 26 13.99 -19.05 10.85
CA VAL A 26 13.87 -17.77 10.13
C VAL A 26 15.25 -17.18 9.84
N ALA A 27 16.16 -17.20 10.81
CA ALA A 27 17.51 -16.68 10.64
C ALA A 27 18.29 -17.45 9.56
N GLU A 28 18.21 -18.78 9.57
CA GLU A 28 18.82 -19.64 8.55
C GLU A 28 18.29 -19.30 7.15
N GLU A 29 16.97 -19.24 6.96
CA GLU A 29 16.37 -18.95 5.66
C GLU A 29 16.62 -17.50 5.19
N MET A 30 16.79 -16.56 6.13
CA MET A 30 17.18 -15.19 5.83
C MET A 30 18.69 -15.02 5.58
N GLY A 31 19.51 -16.03 5.85
CA GLY A 31 20.97 -15.95 5.78
C GLY A 31 21.57 -15.06 6.88
N TRP A 32 20.90 -14.97 8.03
CA TRP A 32 21.34 -14.23 9.20
C TRP A 32 22.10 -15.14 10.17
N SER A 33 23.03 -14.56 10.94
CA SER A 33 23.60 -15.30 12.07
C SER A 33 22.54 -15.52 13.15
N PRO A 34 22.66 -16.57 13.99
CA PRO A 34 21.73 -16.79 15.10
C PRO A 34 21.60 -15.56 16.00
N GLY A 35 22.73 -14.90 16.30
CA GLY A 35 22.75 -13.67 17.08
C GLY A 35 21.97 -12.52 16.43
N GLN A 36 22.05 -12.35 15.10
CA GLN A 36 21.23 -11.35 14.40
C GLN A 36 19.73 -11.67 14.51
N GLY A 37 19.36 -12.94 14.30
CA GLY A 37 17.97 -13.40 14.44
C GLY A 37 17.40 -13.11 15.83
N TYR A 38 18.12 -13.51 16.89
CA TYR A 38 17.71 -13.25 18.28
C TYR A 38 17.54 -11.77 18.58
N ARG A 39 18.42 -10.92 18.05
CA ARG A 39 18.34 -9.47 18.25
C ARG A 39 17.13 -8.86 17.54
N PHE A 40 16.85 -9.26 16.30
CA PHE A 40 15.70 -8.73 15.55
C PHE A 40 14.34 -9.09 16.17
N PHE A 41 14.22 -10.26 16.79
CA PHE A 41 12.98 -10.67 17.46
C PHE A 41 12.95 -10.38 18.96
N ASN A 42 13.98 -9.70 19.50
CA ASN A 42 13.96 -9.25 20.87
C ASN A 42 13.25 -7.90 20.98
N VAL A 43 12.06 -7.89 21.58
CA VAL A 43 11.24 -6.69 21.79
C VAL A 43 11.98 -5.57 22.52
N ASN A 44 12.97 -5.90 23.37
CA ASN A 44 13.73 -4.94 24.16
C ASN A 44 15.02 -4.46 23.46
N ASP A 45 15.39 -5.02 22.30
CA ASP A 45 16.58 -4.60 21.56
C ASP A 45 16.17 -3.60 20.47
N ALA A 46 16.84 -2.45 20.43
CA ALA A 46 16.63 -1.45 19.39
C ALA A 46 17.38 -1.82 18.10
N TYR A 47 17.24 -3.08 17.67
CA TYR A 47 17.95 -3.66 16.53
C TYR A 47 16.95 -4.15 15.50
N TRP A 48 17.00 -3.56 14.30
CA TRP A 48 15.98 -3.74 13.28
C TRP A 48 16.56 -4.40 12.03
N PRO A 49 15.82 -5.32 11.38
CA PRO A 49 16.20 -5.82 10.08
C PRO A 49 16.38 -4.65 9.09
N PRO A 50 17.37 -4.69 8.20
CA PRO A 50 17.54 -3.64 7.22
C PRO A 50 16.33 -3.59 6.29
N ALA A 51 15.89 -2.38 5.90
CA ALA A 51 14.63 -2.18 5.18
C ALA A 51 14.48 -3.04 3.91
N HIS A 52 15.57 -3.26 3.16
CA HIS A 52 15.57 -4.09 1.96
C HIS A 52 15.28 -5.59 2.24
N SER A 53 15.46 -6.05 3.47
CA SER A 53 15.19 -7.44 3.88
C SER A 53 13.73 -7.69 4.24
N ILE A 54 12.94 -6.65 4.49
CA ILE A 54 11.56 -6.75 4.97
C ILE A 54 10.64 -7.54 4.01
N PRO A 55 10.68 -7.34 2.67
CA PRO A 55 9.83 -8.12 1.77
C PRO A 55 10.11 -9.63 1.84
N ARG A 56 11.40 -10.01 1.87
CA ARG A 56 11.81 -11.41 2.03
C ARG A 56 11.41 -11.95 3.39
N LEU A 57 11.59 -11.18 4.46
CA LEU A 57 11.18 -11.56 5.80
C LEU A 57 9.67 -11.86 5.88
N CYS A 58 8.83 -11.01 5.28
CA CYS A 58 7.39 -11.25 5.21
C CYS A 58 7.06 -12.55 4.45
N SER A 59 7.79 -12.84 3.38
CA SER A 59 7.66 -14.11 2.65
C SER A 59 8.05 -15.32 3.50
N VAL A 60 9.18 -15.25 4.22
CA VAL A 60 9.69 -16.31 5.10
C VAL A 60 8.74 -16.57 6.28
N LEU A 61 8.15 -15.50 6.83
CA LEU A 61 7.17 -15.57 7.91
C LEU A 61 5.75 -15.95 7.42
N GLY A 62 5.51 -15.91 6.10
CA GLY A 62 4.21 -16.21 5.50
C GLY A 62 3.11 -15.20 5.87
N ASN A 63 3.47 -13.98 6.27
CA ASN A 63 2.49 -12.95 6.65
C ASN A 63 3.02 -11.52 6.42
N THR A 64 2.10 -10.55 6.34
CA THR A 64 2.38 -9.15 6.02
C THR A 64 2.36 -8.22 7.24
N ILE A 65 2.35 -8.75 8.46
CA ILE A 65 2.11 -7.98 9.69
C ILE A 65 3.09 -6.80 9.83
N ILE A 66 4.34 -6.98 9.41
CA ILE A 66 5.37 -5.94 9.45
C ILE A 66 5.02 -4.79 8.49
N LEU A 67 4.53 -5.11 7.29
CA LEU A 67 4.08 -4.10 6.32
C LEU A 67 2.81 -3.41 6.80
N ASP A 68 1.88 -4.15 7.40
CA ASP A 68 0.64 -3.61 7.97
C ASP A 68 0.96 -2.66 9.14
N TRP A 69 1.94 -3.01 9.97
CA TRP A 69 2.42 -2.15 11.06
C TRP A 69 3.05 -0.88 10.50
N LEU A 70 3.95 -1.00 9.51
CA LEU A 70 4.56 0.16 8.85
C LEU A 70 3.50 1.07 8.27
N ASN A 71 2.57 0.54 7.49
CA ASN A 71 1.52 1.31 6.82
C ASN A 71 0.61 2.06 7.83
N ARG A 72 0.18 1.39 8.91
CA ARG A 72 -0.68 2.02 9.93
C ARG A 72 0.06 3.09 10.73
N ASN A 73 1.30 2.83 11.12
CA ASN A 73 2.09 3.80 11.90
C ASN A 73 2.60 4.96 11.04
N THR A 74 2.85 4.74 9.74
CA THR A 74 3.06 5.86 8.80
C THR A 74 1.78 6.61 8.50
N ALA A 75 0.60 6.00 8.43
CA ALA A 75 -0.64 6.74 8.26
C ALA A 75 -0.90 7.73 9.43
N GLU A 76 -0.54 7.36 10.66
CA GLU A 76 -0.60 8.26 11.83
C GLU A 76 0.46 9.38 11.73
N LEU A 77 1.73 9.03 11.50
CA LEU A 77 2.85 9.99 11.45
C LEU A 77 2.80 10.91 10.22
N CYS A 78 2.60 10.29 9.07
CA CYS A 78 2.26 10.91 7.80
C CYS A 78 0.75 11.03 7.68
N SER A 79 0.06 11.44 8.76
CA SER A 79 -1.13 12.28 8.62
C SER A 79 -0.68 13.49 7.79
N LEU A 80 -0.57 13.30 6.47
CA LEU A 80 -0.50 14.33 5.47
C LEU A 80 -1.69 15.18 5.87
N LYS A 81 -1.40 16.34 6.45
CA LYS A 81 -2.37 17.39 6.75
C LYS A 81 -2.95 17.89 5.42
N GLY A 82 -3.47 17.00 4.58
CA GLY A 82 -4.35 17.32 3.50
C GLY A 82 -5.61 17.82 4.18
N LYS A 83 -5.94 19.09 3.92
CA LYS A 83 -7.22 19.65 4.36
C LYS A 83 -8.33 18.65 4.02
N PRO A 84 -9.27 18.40 4.94
CA PRO A 84 -10.49 17.68 4.59
C PRO A 84 -11.04 18.26 3.29
N LEU A 85 -11.35 17.41 2.33
CA LEU A 85 -11.99 17.85 1.11
C LEU A 85 -13.30 18.55 1.50
N SER A 86 -13.43 19.82 1.16
CA SER A 86 -14.74 20.46 1.21
C SER A 86 -15.70 19.69 0.29
N VAL A 87 -17.00 19.76 0.55
CA VAL A 87 -18.02 19.17 -0.34
C VAL A 87 -17.78 19.60 -1.81
N SER A 88 -17.43 20.87 -2.02
CA SER A 88 -17.07 21.41 -3.34
C SER A 88 -15.77 20.83 -3.92
N GLY A 89 -14.79 20.48 -3.10
CA GLY A 89 -13.56 19.81 -3.53
C GLY A 89 -13.83 18.37 -3.94
N CYS A 90 -14.63 17.64 -3.15
CA CYS A 90 -15.08 16.28 -3.47
C CYS A 90 -15.84 16.24 -4.79
N LEU A 91 -16.84 17.12 -4.96
CA LEU A 91 -17.63 17.20 -6.19
C LEU A 91 -16.78 17.56 -7.41
N ARG A 92 -15.78 18.45 -7.29
CA ARG A 92 -14.85 18.74 -8.39
C ARG A 92 -14.00 17.53 -8.79
N GLN A 93 -13.53 16.74 -7.81
CA GLN A 93 -12.77 15.53 -8.10
C GLN A 93 -13.64 14.48 -8.80
N ILE A 94 -14.88 14.29 -8.33
CA ILE A 94 -15.85 13.41 -8.99
C ILE A 94 -16.12 13.87 -10.43
N SER A 95 -16.37 15.17 -10.64
CA SER A 95 -16.57 15.71 -11.99
C SER A 95 -15.37 15.45 -12.91
N THR A 96 -14.14 15.61 -12.39
CA THR A 96 -12.91 15.35 -13.16
C THR A 96 -12.77 13.88 -13.54
N LEU A 97 -13.10 12.96 -12.62
CA LEU A 97 -13.12 11.52 -12.88
C LEU A 97 -14.14 11.16 -13.97
N LEU A 98 -15.34 11.73 -13.88
CA LEU A 98 -16.41 11.50 -14.86
C LEU A 98 -16.04 12.03 -16.24
N GLU A 99 -15.43 13.22 -16.32
CA GLU A 99 -14.94 13.79 -17.57
C GLU A 99 -13.90 12.89 -18.24
N ARG A 100 -12.91 12.41 -17.48
CA ARG A 100 -11.88 11.50 -17.98
C ARG A 100 -12.42 10.13 -18.38
N MET A 101 -13.43 9.64 -17.67
CA MET A 101 -14.15 8.43 -18.07
C MET A 101 -14.87 8.63 -19.41
N GLY A 102 -15.51 9.78 -19.61
CA GLY A 102 -16.14 10.16 -20.88
C GLY A 102 -15.12 10.22 -22.03
N GLU A 103 -13.97 10.86 -21.81
CA GLU A 103 -12.89 10.90 -22.79
C GLU A 103 -12.36 9.51 -23.17
N THR A 104 -12.25 8.61 -22.19
CA THR A 104 -11.76 7.23 -22.42
C THR A 104 -12.81 6.40 -23.15
N SER A 105 -14.08 6.58 -22.78
CA SER A 105 -15.23 5.99 -23.48
C SER A 105 -15.25 6.39 -24.95
N GLY A 106 -14.94 7.65 -25.29
CA GLY A 106 -14.83 8.09 -26.68
C GLY A 106 -13.77 7.35 -27.50
N VAL A 107 -12.62 7.01 -26.89
CA VAL A 107 -11.58 6.19 -27.55
C VAL A 107 -12.08 4.76 -27.75
N VAL A 108 -12.70 4.18 -26.73
CA VAL A 108 -13.26 2.81 -26.79
C VAL A 108 -14.37 2.72 -27.83
N GLY A 109 -15.24 3.74 -27.92
CA GLY A 109 -16.32 3.79 -28.90
C GLY A 109 -15.81 3.69 -30.34
N ARG A 110 -14.78 4.46 -30.69
CA ARG A 110 -14.15 4.39 -32.03
C ARG A 110 -13.57 3.01 -32.33
N ILE A 111 -12.90 2.40 -31.36
CA ILE A 111 -12.35 1.04 -31.50
C ILE A 111 -13.44 0.01 -31.74
N VAL A 112 -14.57 0.13 -31.02
CA VAL A 112 -15.72 -0.76 -31.17
C VAL A 112 -16.40 -0.57 -32.53
N GLU A 113 -16.48 0.67 -33.03
CA GLU A 113 -17.01 0.99 -34.35
C GLU A 113 -16.16 0.39 -35.48
N ASP A 114 -14.84 0.49 -35.36
CA ASP A 114 -13.89 0.05 -36.41
C ASP A 114 -13.41 -1.41 -36.25
N ASP A 115 -13.79 -2.08 -35.16
CA ASP A 115 -13.43 -3.45 -34.74
C ASP A 115 -11.92 -3.77 -34.83
N LYS A 116 -11.09 -2.74 -34.66
CA LYS A 116 -9.63 -2.81 -34.78
C LYS A 116 -8.97 -1.93 -33.75
N ILE A 117 -7.85 -2.42 -33.20
CA ILE A 117 -7.00 -1.64 -32.31
C ILE A 117 -5.70 -1.34 -33.03
N THR A 118 -5.46 -0.08 -33.38
CA THR A 118 -4.16 0.35 -33.89
C THR A 118 -3.13 0.48 -32.75
N PRO A 119 -1.82 0.40 -33.04
CA PRO A 119 -0.79 0.65 -32.03
C PRO A 119 -0.84 2.05 -31.40
N ALA A 120 -1.43 3.04 -32.09
CA ALA A 120 -1.63 4.37 -31.55
C ALA A 120 -2.78 4.39 -30.53
N GLU A 121 -3.91 3.76 -30.85
CA GLU A 121 -5.08 3.64 -29.96
C GLU A 121 -4.77 2.79 -28.72
N ALA A 122 -4.01 1.71 -28.87
CA ALA A 122 -3.56 0.91 -27.73
C ALA A 122 -2.76 1.76 -26.73
N ARG A 123 -1.82 2.57 -27.23
CA ARG A 123 -1.01 3.49 -26.41
C ARG A 123 -1.86 4.59 -25.78
N GLU A 124 -2.80 5.15 -26.53
CA GLU A 124 -3.72 6.17 -26.02
C GLU A 124 -4.60 5.62 -24.90
N LEU A 125 -5.17 4.43 -25.09
CA LEU A 125 -6.02 3.75 -24.13
C LEU A 125 -5.25 3.41 -22.85
N THR A 126 -4.06 2.82 -22.96
CA THR A 126 -3.19 2.56 -21.80
C THR A 126 -2.89 3.85 -21.04
N ARG A 127 -2.52 4.93 -21.73
CA ARG A 127 -2.21 6.21 -21.07
C ARG A 127 -3.44 6.79 -20.34
N LYS A 128 -4.63 6.74 -20.96
CA LYS A 128 -5.87 7.25 -20.36
C LYS A 128 -6.30 6.41 -19.16
N LEU A 129 -6.26 5.08 -19.26
CA LEU A 129 -6.59 4.16 -18.17
C LEU A 129 -5.63 4.32 -16.98
N THR A 130 -4.32 4.40 -17.21
CA THR A 130 -3.34 4.60 -16.14
C THR A 130 -3.57 5.94 -15.42
N ARG A 131 -3.92 6.99 -16.17
CA ARG A 131 -4.23 8.30 -15.59
C ARG A 131 -5.53 8.25 -14.76
N MET A 132 -6.58 7.60 -15.24
CA MET A 132 -7.81 7.37 -14.47
C MET A 132 -7.55 6.59 -13.18
N ALA A 133 -6.71 5.55 -13.23
CA ALA A 133 -6.35 4.76 -12.06
C ALA A 133 -5.62 5.61 -11.01
N ALA A 134 -4.72 6.50 -11.43
CA ALA A 134 -4.03 7.43 -10.53
C ALA A 134 -5.00 8.42 -9.87
N ASP A 135 -5.88 9.06 -10.65
CA ASP A 135 -6.86 10.00 -10.10
C ASP A 135 -7.85 9.31 -9.14
N LEU A 136 -8.26 8.07 -9.45
CA LEU A 136 -9.14 7.27 -8.59
C LEU A 136 -8.43 6.93 -7.28
N PHE A 137 -7.16 6.56 -7.34
CA PHE A 137 -6.35 6.30 -6.16
C PHE A 137 -6.20 7.55 -5.28
N ASP A 138 -5.96 8.71 -5.89
CA ASP A 138 -5.90 9.99 -5.18
C ASP A 138 -7.24 10.36 -4.53
N PHE A 139 -8.35 10.11 -5.23
CA PHE A 139 -9.70 10.33 -4.69
C PHE A 139 -10.00 9.41 -3.51
N ILE A 140 -9.81 8.09 -3.65
CA ILE A 140 -10.04 7.10 -2.59
C ILE A 140 -9.22 7.47 -1.36
N SER A 141 -7.92 7.70 -1.57
CA SER A 141 -7.01 8.10 -0.50
C SER A 141 -7.46 9.38 0.19
N SER A 142 -8.04 10.34 -0.55
CA SER A 142 -8.53 11.61 0.01
C SER A 142 -9.91 11.49 0.67
N SER A 143 -10.73 10.53 0.25
CA SER A 143 -12.09 10.27 0.78
C SER A 143 -12.07 9.48 2.10
N GLU A 144 -11.13 8.53 2.25
CA GLU A 144 -10.90 7.82 3.52
C GLU A 144 -10.45 8.78 4.64
N ARG A 145 -9.82 9.90 4.26
CA ARG A 145 -9.40 10.99 5.17
C ARG A 145 -10.55 11.88 5.66
N THR A 146 -11.73 11.86 5.02
CA THR A 146 -12.91 12.64 5.43
C THR A 146 -13.82 11.93 6.45
N GLY A 147 -13.49 10.70 6.86
CA GLY A 147 -14.28 9.90 7.82
C GLY A 147 -14.33 10.39 9.27
N LYS A 148 -13.83 11.60 9.58
CA LYS A 148 -14.04 12.30 10.87
C LYS A 148 -14.86 13.57 10.66
N ILE A 149 -16.13 13.41 10.30
CA ILE A 149 -17.14 14.45 10.51
C ILE A 149 -18.19 13.81 11.41
N GLY A 150 -17.91 13.89 12.71
CA GLY A 150 -18.83 13.65 13.82
C GLY A 150 -18.54 14.73 14.86
#